data_AF-A0A822VK04-F1
#
_entry.id   AF-A0A822VK04-F1
#
_cell.length_a   1.000
_cell.length_b   1.000
_cell.length_c   1.000
_cell.angle_alpha   90.00
_cell.angle_beta   90.00
_cell.angle_gamma   90.00
#
_symmetry.space_group_name_H-M   'P 1'
#
loop_
_entity.id
_entity.type
_entity.pdbx_description
1 polymer ?
#
loop_
_entity_poly.entity_id
_entity_poly.type
_entity_poly.pdbx_seq_one_letter_code
_entity_poly.pdbx_strand_id
1 'polypeptide(L)'
;MNKENMITTKIQGTDFTYNKETHYEKDGHIYCKACNERIDGKAIPMLDKPMIIRTACKCVRDRQEQEKQREKLLKQDRLRQNCFISKNQIAYTFENVDEDTDKEIIKKAKNYVEHFEEMRKDNIGLLLYGNVGSGKTYIACSIANAIITEYSYTVKMRNFAQILNDLQKGGFNLDRNEYIEQITSSTLLILDDFGIERNTEYALEQIYNVINARYLKARPTIITTNLNFKDIEKEQEDIMLGRIYSRIIEMCLPLRVIGVDRRKIQSKEKLKKAQNLIDE
;
A
#
# COMPACT_ATOMS: atom_id res chain seq x y z
N MET A 1 23.27 -10.74 28.30
CA MET A 1 24.09 -9.66 28.91
C MET A 1 24.86 -10.26 30.07
N ASN A 2 26.20 -10.27 30.01
CA ASN A 2 27.04 -10.70 31.14
C ASN A 2 26.88 -9.71 32.31
N LYS A 3 26.49 -10.21 33.49
CA LYS A 3 26.30 -9.40 34.71
C LYS A 3 27.61 -8.87 35.29
N GLU A 4 28.76 -9.39 34.85
CA GLU A 4 30.10 -9.06 35.37
C GLU A 4 30.58 -7.63 35.06
N ASN A 5 29.92 -6.92 34.14
CA ASN A 5 30.35 -5.61 33.67
C ASN A 5 29.47 -4.43 34.13
N MET A 6 28.49 -4.69 35.01
CA MET A 6 27.61 -3.66 35.56
C MET A 6 28.24 -3.04 36.82
N ILE A 7 28.42 -1.72 36.83
CA ILE A 7 28.90 -0.95 37.98
C ILE A 7 27.80 0.01 38.42
N THR A 8 27.63 0.20 39.72
CA THR A 8 26.75 1.23 40.30
C THR A 8 27.58 2.38 40.84
N THR A 9 27.22 3.61 40.46
CA THR A 9 27.78 4.85 41.02
C THR A 9 26.67 5.73 41.57
N LYS A 10 27.01 6.78 42.31
CA LYS A 10 26.04 7.78 42.80
C LYS A 10 26.05 9.02 41.93
N ILE A 11 24.98 9.24 41.19
CA ILE A 11 24.74 10.47 40.45
C ILE A 11 23.75 11.30 41.26
N GLN A 12 24.14 12.52 41.68
CA GLN A 12 23.30 13.38 42.51
C GLN A 12 22.74 12.67 43.78
N GLY A 13 23.54 11.79 44.39
CA GLY A 13 23.15 11.00 45.57
C GLY A 13 22.23 9.80 45.29
N THR A 14 21.86 9.56 44.04
CA THR A 14 21.01 8.44 43.59
C THR A 14 21.85 7.36 42.92
N ASP A 15 21.59 6.10 43.25
CA ASP A 15 22.29 4.96 42.65
C ASP A 15 21.93 4.83 41.16
N PHE A 16 22.95 4.78 40.30
CA PHE A 16 22.81 4.57 38.86
C PHE A 16 23.75 3.47 38.39
N THR A 17 23.18 2.37 37.90
CA THR A 17 23.94 1.23 37.39
C THR A 17 24.19 1.37 35.89
N TYR A 18 25.42 1.15 35.40
CA TYR A 18 25.75 1.20 33.98
C TYR A 18 26.77 0.12 33.61
N ASN A 19 26.87 -0.20 32.31
CA ASN A 19 27.85 -1.16 31.80
C ASN A 19 29.19 -0.45 31.54
N LYS A 20 30.23 -0.83 32.27
CA LYS A 20 31.58 -0.24 32.23
C LYS A 20 32.32 -0.46 30.91
N GLU A 21 31.94 -1.45 30.11
CA GLU A 21 32.55 -1.69 28.79
C GLU A 21 32.06 -0.67 27.77
N THR A 22 30.79 -0.28 27.85
CA THR A 22 30.11 0.58 26.85
C THR A 22 29.95 2.02 27.30
N HIS A 23 30.17 2.33 28.59
CA HIS A 23 30.00 3.66 29.16
C HIS A 23 31.17 4.02 30.09
N TYR A 24 31.36 5.31 30.33
CA TYR A 24 32.36 5.83 31.25
C TYR A 24 31.78 6.96 32.10
N GLU A 25 32.38 7.19 33.26
CA GLU A 25 32.02 8.27 34.17
C GLU A 25 32.93 9.48 33.94
N LYS A 26 32.35 10.68 33.90
CA LYS A 26 33.06 11.96 33.81
C LYS A 26 32.23 13.05 34.49
N ASP A 27 32.85 13.88 35.33
CA ASP A 27 32.20 15.02 36.00
C ASP A 27 30.88 14.65 36.74
N GLY A 28 30.82 13.46 37.35
CA GLY A 28 29.65 12.96 38.08
C GLY A 28 28.48 12.49 37.20
N HIS A 29 28.71 12.30 35.90
CA HIS A 29 27.74 11.86 34.90
C HIS A 29 28.26 10.67 34.08
N ILE A 30 27.34 9.91 33.47
CA ILE A 30 27.67 8.72 32.70
C ILE A 30 27.47 8.99 31.21
N TYR A 31 28.50 8.67 30.43
CA TYR A 31 28.56 8.91 29.01
C TYR A 31 28.76 7.62 28.24
N CYS A 32 28.17 7.53 27.05
CA CYS A 32 28.44 6.45 26.11
C CYS A 32 29.86 6.57 25.55
N LYS A 33 30.65 5.49 25.59
CA LYS A 33 32.02 5.49 25.03
C LYS A 33 32.05 5.70 23.51
N ALA A 34 31.00 5.29 22.80
CA ALA A 34 30.97 5.32 21.35
C ALA A 34 30.60 6.70 20.78
N CYS A 35 29.68 7.42 21.42
CA CYS A 35 29.19 8.72 20.92
C CYS A 35 29.36 9.89 21.89
N ASN A 36 29.89 9.66 23.08
CA ASN A 36 30.11 10.68 24.12
C ASN A 36 28.86 11.44 24.57
N GLU A 37 27.66 10.92 24.29
CA GLU A 37 26.44 11.47 24.86
C GLU A 37 26.19 10.96 26.28
N ARG A 38 25.66 11.85 27.11
CA ARG A 38 25.21 11.55 28.46
C ARG A 38 23.98 10.62 28.43
N ILE A 39 23.95 9.62 29.30
CA ILE A 39 22.87 8.61 29.37
C ILE A 39 22.08 8.67 30.67
N ASP A 40 22.55 9.40 31.68
CA ASP A 40 21.82 9.67 32.91
C ASP A 40 21.04 10.98 32.75
N GLY A 41 19.72 10.90 32.89
CA GLY A 41 18.81 12.02 32.76
C GLY A 41 18.66 12.82 34.05
N LYS A 42 17.55 13.55 34.15
CA LYS A 42 17.18 14.27 35.39
C LYS A 42 16.75 13.28 36.46
N ALA A 43 17.11 13.57 37.72
CA ALA A 43 16.51 12.93 38.87
C ALA A 43 15.03 13.34 38.96
N ILE A 44 14.16 12.35 39.14
CA ILE A 44 12.72 12.54 39.34
C ILE A 44 12.39 12.15 40.78
N PRO A 45 11.66 13.00 41.52
CA PRO A 45 11.21 12.66 42.86
C PRO A 45 10.24 11.47 42.81
N MET A 46 10.51 10.44 43.61
CA MET A 46 9.56 9.36 43.90
C MET A 46 9.25 9.35 45.40
N LEU A 47 8.18 8.66 45.79
CA LEU A 47 7.65 8.64 47.16
C LEU A 47 8.69 8.28 48.23
N ASP A 48 9.63 7.36 47.92
CA ASP A 48 10.62 6.88 48.90
C ASP A 48 12.06 7.33 48.62
N LYS A 49 12.50 7.36 47.35
CA LYS A 49 13.86 7.74 46.93
C LYS A 49 13.86 8.35 45.53
N PRO A 50 14.63 9.43 45.27
CA PRO A 50 14.79 9.95 43.92
C PRO A 50 15.33 8.88 42.96
N MET A 51 14.88 8.91 41.71
CA MET A 51 15.30 7.97 40.65
C MET A 51 15.82 8.75 39.44
N ILE A 52 16.89 8.26 38.81
CA ILE A 52 17.44 8.86 37.58
C ILE A 52 16.95 8.08 36.37
N ILE A 53 16.27 8.76 35.44
CA ILE A 53 15.86 8.17 34.17
C ILE A 53 17.07 7.96 33.28
N ARG A 54 17.21 6.76 32.71
CA ARG A 54 18.18 6.52 31.64
C ARG A 54 17.68 7.13 30.33
N THR A 55 18.49 7.96 29.70
CA THR A 55 18.28 8.47 28.34
C THR A 55 19.06 7.63 27.34
N ALA A 56 18.43 7.30 26.21
CA ALA A 56 19.12 6.62 25.11
C ALA A 56 20.12 7.57 24.45
N CYS A 57 21.38 7.17 24.30
CA CYS A 57 22.37 7.94 23.53
C CYS A 57 22.13 7.81 22.01
N LYS A 58 22.81 8.64 21.21
CA LYS A 58 22.77 8.63 19.75
C LYS A 58 22.90 7.23 19.16
N CYS A 59 23.87 6.43 19.61
CA CYS A 59 24.06 5.06 19.09
C CYS A 59 22.82 4.17 19.25
N VAL A 60 22.09 4.33 20.35
CA VAL A 60 20.86 3.56 20.61
C VAL A 60 19.71 4.12 19.77
N ARG A 61 19.58 5.45 19.70
CA ARG A 61 18.54 6.11 18.88
C ARG A 61 18.69 5.77 17.39
N ASP A 62 19.91 5.85 16.85
CA ASP A 62 20.22 5.52 15.46
C ASP A 62 19.92 4.04 15.16
N ARG A 63 20.28 3.12 16.05
CA ARG A 63 19.96 1.69 15.89
C ARG A 63 18.46 1.43 15.90
N GLN A 64 17.73 2.04 16.84
CA GLN A 64 16.27 1.93 16.91
C GLN A 64 15.60 2.51 15.67
N GLU A 65 16.12 3.60 15.13
CA GLU A 65 15.63 4.18 13.89
C GLU A 65 15.88 3.26 12.69
N GLN A 66 17.08 2.70 12.57
CA GLN A 66 17.41 1.71 11.53
C GLN A 66 16.55 0.46 11.62
N GLU A 67 16.32 -0.07 12.82
CA GLU A 67 15.42 -1.21 13.05
C GLU A 67 13.99 -0.88 12.63
N LYS A 68 13.45 0.27 13.03
CA LYS A 68 12.12 0.74 12.60
C LYS A 68 12.02 0.91 11.09
N GLN A 69 13.04 1.49 10.45
CA GLN A 69 13.08 1.63 8.99
C GLN A 69 13.09 0.26 8.31
N ARG A 70 13.89 -0.69 8.81
CA ARG A 70 13.93 -2.07 8.29
C ARG A 70 12.60 -2.78 8.45
N GLU A 71 11.95 -2.67 9.61
CA GLU A 71 10.62 -3.24 9.85
C GLU A 71 9.56 -2.62 8.93
N LYS A 72 9.61 -1.29 8.73
CA LYS A 72 8.73 -0.59 7.78
C LYS A 72 8.90 -1.13 6.36
N LEU A 73 10.14 -1.26 5.89
CA LEU A 73 10.45 -1.80 4.55
C LEU A 73 9.94 -3.24 4.39
N LEU A 74 10.22 -4.12 5.36
CA LEU A 74 9.74 -5.51 5.35
C LEU A 74 8.21 -5.60 5.31
N LYS A 75 7.53 -4.73 6.07
CA LYS A 75 6.08 -4.62 6.05
C LYS A 75 5.59 -4.22 4.66
N GLN A 76 6.17 -3.19 4.06
CA GLN A 76 5.80 -2.70 2.72
C GLN A 76 6.01 -3.76 1.65
N ASP A 77 7.12 -4.51 1.69
CA ASP A 77 7.38 -5.58 0.75
C ASP A 77 6.35 -6.71 0.86
N ARG A 78 5.99 -7.10 2.09
CA ARG A 78 4.90 -8.06 2.32
C ARG A 78 3.57 -7.55 1.79
N LEU A 79 3.27 -6.26 1.94
CA LEU A 79 2.06 -5.64 1.39
C LEU A 79 2.05 -5.68 -0.14
N ARG A 80 3.18 -5.35 -0.81
CA ARG A 80 3.30 -5.42 -2.28
C ARG A 80 3.09 -6.85 -2.79
N GLN A 81 3.73 -7.83 -2.16
CA GLN A 81 3.56 -9.26 -2.50
C GLN A 81 2.11 -9.73 -2.35
N ASN A 82 1.39 -9.23 -1.34
CA ASN A 82 -0.01 -9.57 -1.12
C ASN A 82 -0.99 -8.79 -2.02
N CYS A 83 -0.58 -7.62 -2.50
CA CYS A 83 -1.39 -6.75 -3.34
C CYS A 83 -1.47 -7.28 -4.78
N PHE A 84 -0.30 -7.49 -5.40
CA PHE A 84 -0.16 -7.79 -6.82
C PHE A 84 -0.08 -9.29 -7.11
N ILE A 85 -0.60 -9.71 -8.26
CA ILE A 85 -0.51 -11.09 -8.71
C ILE A 85 0.70 -11.29 -9.62
N SER A 86 0.98 -10.31 -10.48
CA SER A 86 2.11 -10.37 -11.41
C SER A 86 3.28 -9.56 -10.89
N LYS A 87 4.50 -10.12 -11.00
CA LYS A 87 5.76 -9.41 -10.68
C LYS A 87 5.90 -8.10 -11.46
N ASN A 88 5.37 -8.04 -12.69
CA ASN A 88 5.44 -6.83 -13.50
C ASN A 88 4.66 -5.66 -12.88
N GLN A 89 3.54 -5.94 -12.21
CA GLN A 89 2.72 -4.91 -11.56
C GLN A 89 3.46 -4.24 -10.39
N ILE A 90 4.35 -4.98 -9.71
CA ILE A 90 5.17 -4.44 -8.62
C ILE A 90 6.09 -3.33 -9.14
N ALA A 91 6.59 -3.44 -10.37
CA ALA A 91 7.52 -2.48 -10.97
C ALA A 91 6.83 -1.20 -11.49
N TYR A 92 5.50 -1.15 -11.54
CA TYR A 92 4.77 0.01 -12.01
C TYR A 92 4.68 1.06 -10.91
N THR A 93 5.51 2.09 -11.01
CA THR A 93 5.59 3.20 -10.04
C THR A 93 5.50 4.53 -10.78
N PHE A 94 5.32 5.64 -10.08
CA PHE A 94 5.23 6.95 -10.73
C PHE A 94 6.57 7.43 -11.31
N GLU A 95 7.69 6.86 -10.86
CA GLU A 95 9.05 7.18 -11.31
C GLU A 95 9.38 6.49 -12.65
N ASN A 96 8.79 5.31 -12.87
CA ASN A 96 9.01 4.51 -14.08
C ASN A 96 7.98 4.81 -15.19
N VAL A 97 7.24 5.91 -15.06
CA VAL A 97 6.19 6.28 -16.02
C VAL A 97 6.84 6.76 -17.32
N ASP A 98 6.45 6.17 -18.44
CA ASP A 98 6.90 6.60 -19.77
C ASP A 98 6.56 8.06 -20.05
N GLU A 99 7.42 8.77 -20.78
CA GLU A 99 7.25 10.18 -21.15
C GLU A 99 5.94 10.46 -21.93
N ASP A 100 5.45 9.47 -22.68
CA ASP A 100 4.22 9.54 -23.47
C ASP A 100 2.93 9.43 -22.63
N THR A 101 3.07 9.22 -21.32
CA THR A 101 1.91 9.22 -20.42
C THR A 101 1.41 10.63 -20.22
N ASP A 102 0.08 10.81 -20.30
CA ASP A 102 -0.54 12.10 -20.01
C ASP A 102 -0.09 12.64 -18.63
N LYS A 103 0.63 13.75 -18.64
CA LYS A 103 1.20 14.34 -17.42
C LYS A 103 0.11 14.82 -16.47
N GLU A 104 -1.04 15.22 -17.00
CA GLU A 104 -2.18 15.64 -16.18
C GLU A 104 -2.80 14.44 -15.45
N ILE A 105 -2.90 13.26 -16.09
CA ILE A 105 -3.42 12.08 -15.37
C ILE A 105 -2.47 11.63 -14.26
N ILE A 106 -1.16 11.70 -14.50
CA ILE A 106 -0.16 11.39 -13.47
C ILE A 106 -0.22 12.38 -12.31
N LYS A 107 -0.34 13.67 -12.61
CA LYS A 107 -0.52 14.71 -11.59
C LYS A 107 -1.76 14.45 -10.74
N LYS A 108 -2.91 14.17 -11.37
CA LYS A 108 -4.16 13.83 -10.64
C LYS A 108 -4.01 12.57 -9.79
N ALA A 109 -3.36 11.53 -10.31
CA ALA A 109 -3.09 10.30 -9.57
C ALA A 109 -2.17 10.53 -8.36
N LYS A 110 -1.12 11.33 -8.51
CA LYS A 110 -0.24 11.74 -7.40
C LYS A 110 -1.00 12.54 -6.34
N ASN A 111 -1.81 13.51 -6.76
CA ASN A 111 -2.63 14.31 -5.84
C ASN A 111 -3.63 13.43 -5.06
N TYR A 112 -4.24 12.43 -5.72
CA TYR A 112 -5.11 11.47 -5.05
C TYR A 112 -4.36 10.67 -3.97
N VAL A 113 -3.11 10.28 -4.22
CA VAL A 113 -2.27 9.60 -3.21
C VAL A 113 -1.95 10.54 -2.06
N GLU A 114 -1.52 11.77 -2.34
CA GLU A 114 -1.17 12.77 -1.32
C GLU A 114 -2.35 13.05 -0.37
N HIS A 115 -3.57 13.11 -0.91
CA HIS A 115 -4.80 13.36 -0.16
C HIS A 115 -5.56 12.06 0.20
N PHE A 116 -4.88 10.91 0.20
CA PHE A 116 -5.56 9.61 0.30
C PHE A 116 -6.29 9.42 1.64
N GLU A 117 -5.85 10.03 2.74
CA GLU A 117 -6.58 9.96 4.01
C GLU A 117 -7.97 10.60 3.94
N GLU A 118 -8.07 11.76 3.27
CA GLU A 118 -9.34 12.45 3.05
C GLU A 118 -10.22 11.63 2.11
N MET A 119 -9.66 11.18 0.98
CA MET A 119 -10.36 10.31 0.03
C MET A 119 -10.87 9.03 0.70
N ARG A 120 -10.08 8.43 1.58
CA ARG A 120 -10.47 7.22 2.33
C ARG A 120 -11.59 7.51 3.32
N LYS A 121 -11.53 8.63 4.03
CA LYS A 121 -12.55 9.01 5.01
C LYS A 121 -13.91 9.23 4.34
N ASP A 122 -13.90 9.81 3.15
CA ASP A 122 -15.12 10.13 2.39
C ASP A 122 -15.50 9.04 1.38
N ASN A 123 -14.85 7.88 1.41
CA ASN A 123 -15.09 6.74 0.52
C ASN A 123 -14.96 7.06 -0.99
N ILE A 124 -14.00 7.92 -1.34
CA ILE A 124 -13.75 8.35 -2.71
C ILE A 124 -12.67 7.46 -3.33
N GLY A 125 -13.06 6.66 -4.31
CA GLY A 125 -12.20 5.90 -5.21
C GLY A 125 -12.03 6.60 -6.57
N LEU A 126 -11.48 5.86 -7.55
CA LEU A 126 -11.29 6.36 -8.91
C LEU A 126 -11.88 5.40 -9.93
N LEU A 127 -12.57 5.92 -10.93
CA LEU A 127 -12.96 5.16 -12.12
C LEU A 127 -12.03 5.56 -13.26
N LEU A 128 -10.98 4.76 -13.47
CA LEU A 128 -10.03 4.95 -14.57
C LEU A 128 -10.60 4.33 -15.85
N TYR A 129 -10.97 5.15 -16.82
CA TYR A 129 -11.62 4.67 -18.05
C TYR A 129 -10.92 5.19 -19.31
N GLY A 130 -11.03 4.45 -20.41
CA GLY A 130 -10.41 4.81 -21.69
C GLY A 130 -10.05 3.59 -22.54
N ASN A 131 -9.45 3.83 -23.71
CA ASN A 131 -9.19 2.77 -24.69
C ASN A 131 -8.25 1.68 -24.17
N VAL A 132 -8.33 0.49 -24.78
CA VAL A 132 -7.42 -0.63 -24.51
C VAL A 132 -5.96 -0.19 -24.70
N GLY A 133 -5.10 -0.52 -23.75
CA GLY A 133 -3.66 -0.22 -23.83
C GLY A 133 -3.25 1.20 -23.41
N SER A 134 -4.18 2.08 -23.03
CA SER A 134 -3.93 3.46 -22.60
C SER A 134 -3.11 3.64 -21.31
N GLY A 135 -2.92 2.57 -20.52
CA GLY A 135 -2.13 2.61 -19.28
C GLY A 135 -2.95 2.70 -17.98
N LYS A 136 -4.27 2.49 -18.01
CA LYS A 136 -5.12 2.50 -16.79
C LYS A 136 -4.59 1.58 -15.68
N THR A 137 -4.31 0.32 -16.01
CA THR A 137 -3.74 -0.66 -15.08
C THR A 137 -2.41 -0.20 -14.52
N TYR A 138 -1.55 0.42 -15.35
CA TYR A 138 -0.27 0.96 -14.90
C TYR A 138 -0.49 2.03 -13.82
N ILE A 139 -1.35 3.01 -14.10
CA ILE A 139 -1.67 4.10 -13.16
C ILE A 139 -2.27 3.54 -11.85
N ALA A 140 -3.18 2.57 -11.95
CA ALA A 140 -3.75 1.91 -10.77
C ALA A 140 -2.66 1.21 -9.93
N CYS A 141 -1.72 0.50 -10.56
CA CYS A 141 -0.59 -0.10 -9.87
C CYS A 141 0.35 0.95 -9.25
N SER A 142 0.60 2.07 -9.94
CA SER A 142 1.41 3.17 -9.39
C SER A 142 0.78 3.78 -8.15
N ILE A 143 -0.54 4.00 -8.16
CA ILE A 143 -1.29 4.46 -6.98
C ILE A 143 -1.19 3.45 -5.84
N ALA A 144 -1.38 2.16 -6.12
CA ALA A 144 -1.24 1.11 -5.10
C ALA A 144 0.15 1.09 -4.47
N ASN A 145 1.21 1.14 -5.30
CA ASN A 145 2.59 1.17 -4.84
C ASN A 145 2.87 2.40 -3.98
N ALA A 146 2.40 3.58 -4.41
CA ALA A 146 2.59 4.81 -3.66
C ALA A 146 1.85 4.77 -2.31
N ILE A 147 0.60 4.30 -2.27
CA ILE A 147 -0.16 4.17 -1.01
C ILE A 147 0.52 3.19 -0.03
N ILE A 148 1.05 2.06 -0.51
CA ILE A 148 1.82 1.14 0.33
C ILE A 148 3.09 1.82 0.85
N THR A 149 3.77 2.58 0.01
CA THR A 149 5.05 3.23 0.33
C THR A 149 4.88 4.36 1.34
N GLU A 150 3.89 5.23 1.14
CA GLU A 150 3.64 6.39 2.00
C GLU A 150 2.98 5.98 3.32
N TYR A 151 1.88 5.21 3.24
CA TYR A 151 1.01 4.97 4.40
C TYR A 151 1.17 3.57 5.02
N SER A 152 1.90 2.65 4.38
CA SER A 152 1.95 1.23 4.80
C SER A 152 0.57 0.59 4.95
N TYR A 153 -0.37 1.00 4.08
CA TYR A 153 -1.73 0.50 4.05
C TYR A 153 -1.89 -0.74 3.18
N THR A 154 -2.88 -1.55 3.56
CA THR A 154 -3.21 -2.78 2.82
C THR A 154 -3.96 -2.42 1.54
N VAL A 155 -3.33 -2.70 0.41
CA VAL A 155 -3.94 -2.58 -0.92
C VAL A 155 -4.12 -3.98 -1.51
N LYS A 156 -5.22 -4.20 -2.23
CA LYS A 156 -5.46 -5.43 -3.00
C LYS A 156 -5.82 -5.09 -4.42
N MET A 157 -5.25 -5.81 -5.39
CA MET A 157 -5.59 -5.65 -6.80
C MET A 157 -6.01 -6.99 -7.39
N ARG A 158 -7.22 -7.04 -7.96
CA ARG A 158 -7.79 -8.25 -8.59
C ARG A 158 -8.57 -7.83 -9.84
N ASN A 159 -8.69 -8.72 -10.82
CA ASN A 159 -9.75 -8.61 -11.81
C ASN A 159 -10.92 -9.53 -11.42
N PHE A 160 -12.11 -9.28 -11.96
CA PHE A 160 -13.29 -10.04 -11.56
C PHE A 160 -13.23 -11.50 -12.05
N ALA A 161 -12.67 -11.76 -13.23
CA ALA A 161 -12.39 -13.12 -13.68
C ALA A 161 -11.57 -13.95 -12.66
N GLN A 162 -10.58 -13.35 -12.00
CA GLN A 162 -9.82 -14.00 -10.93
C GLN A 162 -10.68 -14.26 -9.69
N ILE A 163 -11.46 -13.25 -9.27
CA ILE A 163 -12.39 -13.39 -8.14
C ILE A 163 -13.36 -14.55 -8.39
N LEU A 164 -13.95 -14.61 -9.58
CA LEU A 164 -14.87 -15.69 -9.97
C LEU A 164 -14.20 -17.05 -9.97
N ASN A 165 -13.00 -17.15 -10.54
CA ASN A 165 -12.24 -18.41 -10.57
C ASN A 165 -11.87 -18.88 -9.16
N ASP A 166 -11.46 -17.99 -8.27
CA ASP A 166 -11.11 -18.33 -6.89
C ASP A 166 -12.36 -18.76 -6.10
N LEU A 167 -13.49 -18.08 -6.29
CA LEU A 167 -14.79 -18.46 -5.70
C LEU A 167 -15.29 -19.82 -6.21
N GLN A 168 -15.00 -20.18 -7.46
CA GLN A 168 -15.35 -21.49 -8.03
C GLN A 168 -14.46 -22.61 -7.46
N LYS A 169 -13.19 -22.34 -7.18
CA LYS A 169 -12.24 -23.31 -6.61
C LYS A 169 -12.54 -23.63 -5.13
N GLY A 170 -13.08 -22.68 -4.37
CA GLY A 170 -13.24 -22.78 -2.91
C GLY A 170 -14.31 -23.74 -2.35
N GLY A 171 -15.05 -24.49 -3.18
CA GLY A 171 -16.05 -25.45 -2.66
C GLY A 171 -17.17 -24.85 -1.79
N PHE A 172 -17.78 -25.65 -0.89
CA PHE A 172 -19.02 -25.33 -0.16
C PHE A 172 -18.90 -24.14 0.81
N ASN A 173 -19.48 -22.99 0.41
CA ASN A 173 -19.98 -21.82 1.15
C ASN A 173 -19.13 -21.12 2.22
N LEU A 174 -18.44 -21.79 3.13
CA LEU A 174 -17.67 -21.10 4.19
C LEU A 174 -16.48 -20.31 3.59
N ASP A 175 -15.80 -20.89 2.61
CA ASP A 175 -14.61 -20.30 1.97
C ASP A 175 -14.94 -19.06 1.11
N ARG A 176 -16.17 -18.97 0.58
CA ARG A 176 -16.57 -17.88 -0.32
C ARG A 176 -16.77 -16.56 0.40
N ASN A 177 -17.50 -16.56 1.50
CA ASN A 177 -17.73 -15.36 2.29
C ASN A 177 -16.43 -14.86 2.92
N GLU A 178 -15.57 -15.78 3.38
CA GLU A 178 -14.26 -15.45 3.92
C GLU A 178 -13.34 -14.84 2.85
N TYR A 179 -13.33 -15.38 1.63
CA TYR A 179 -12.58 -14.81 0.52
C TYR A 179 -13.05 -13.40 0.14
N ILE A 180 -14.36 -13.18 0.03
CA ILE A 180 -14.92 -11.84 -0.24
C ILE A 180 -14.55 -10.88 0.91
N GLU A 181 -14.64 -11.32 2.16
CA GLU A 181 -14.23 -10.52 3.31
C GLU A 181 -12.74 -10.16 3.24
N GLN A 182 -11.88 -11.12 2.90
CA GLN A 182 -10.44 -10.91 2.78
C GLN A 182 -10.08 -9.87 1.70
N ILE A 183 -10.78 -9.88 0.56
CA ILE A 183 -10.56 -8.90 -0.50
C ILE A 183 -11.09 -7.52 -0.09
N THR A 184 -12.32 -7.50 0.41
CA THR A 184 -13.06 -6.26 0.70
C THR A 184 -12.59 -5.57 1.98
N SER A 185 -11.85 -6.25 2.85
CA SER A 185 -11.22 -5.73 4.07
C SER A 185 -9.85 -5.06 3.86
N SER A 186 -9.39 -4.92 2.61
CA SER A 186 -8.27 -4.03 2.30
C SER A 186 -8.62 -2.56 2.54
N THR A 187 -7.62 -1.72 2.81
CA THR A 187 -7.82 -0.26 2.89
C THR A 187 -8.27 0.27 1.53
N LEU A 188 -7.55 -0.13 0.47
CA LEU A 188 -7.89 0.17 -0.91
C LEU A 188 -8.04 -1.14 -1.70
N LEU A 189 -9.14 -1.26 -2.43
CA LEU A 189 -9.36 -2.31 -3.41
C LEU A 189 -9.22 -1.73 -4.81
N ILE A 190 -8.48 -2.41 -5.67
CA ILE A 190 -8.37 -2.13 -7.11
C ILE A 190 -9.00 -3.28 -7.87
N LEU A 191 -10.03 -2.96 -8.65
CA LEU A 191 -10.70 -3.86 -9.57
C LEU A 191 -10.26 -3.54 -10.99
N ASP A 192 -9.38 -4.37 -11.53
CA ASP A 192 -8.78 -4.16 -12.84
C ASP A 192 -9.63 -4.80 -13.95
N ASP A 193 -9.69 -4.13 -15.10
CA ASP A 193 -10.35 -4.57 -16.33
C ASP A 193 -11.85 -4.91 -16.16
N PHE A 194 -12.58 -4.06 -15.44
CA PHE A 194 -14.03 -4.14 -15.31
C PHE A 194 -14.75 -4.00 -16.66
N GLY A 195 -15.73 -4.87 -16.92
CA GLY A 195 -16.54 -4.89 -18.14
C GLY A 195 -16.06 -5.86 -19.23
N ILE A 196 -14.99 -6.65 -18.99
CA ILE A 196 -14.55 -7.74 -19.89
C ILE A 196 -15.21 -9.09 -19.51
N GLU A 197 -15.97 -9.10 -18.42
CA GLU A 197 -16.59 -10.30 -17.84
C GLU A 197 -17.61 -10.95 -18.78
N ARG A 198 -17.72 -12.28 -18.73
CA ARG A 198 -18.84 -12.98 -19.38
C ARG A 198 -20.11 -12.60 -18.62
N ASN A 199 -21.09 -12.00 -19.30
CA ASN A 199 -22.39 -11.60 -18.74
C ASN A 199 -23.25 -12.81 -18.34
N THR A 200 -22.79 -13.61 -17.39
CA THR A 200 -23.63 -14.61 -16.73
C THR A 200 -24.26 -13.96 -15.49
N GLU A 201 -25.48 -14.36 -15.15
CA GLU A 201 -26.17 -13.86 -13.96
C GLU A 201 -25.33 -14.07 -12.69
N TYR A 202 -24.67 -15.23 -12.57
CA TYR A 202 -23.77 -15.52 -11.46
C TYR A 202 -22.59 -14.54 -11.39
N ALA A 203 -21.97 -14.19 -12.53
CA ALA A 203 -20.85 -13.24 -12.54
C ALA A 203 -21.31 -11.86 -12.06
N LEU A 204 -22.46 -11.39 -12.57
CA LEU A 204 -23.06 -10.11 -12.16
C LEU A 204 -23.40 -10.09 -10.66
N GLU A 205 -23.94 -11.19 -10.13
CA GLU A 205 -24.22 -11.34 -8.70
C GLU A 205 -22.95 -11.19 -7.85
N GLN A 206 -21.86 -11.88 -8.21
CA GLN A 206 -20.61 -11.79 -7.46
C GLN A 206 -19.96 -10.41 -7.57
N ILE A 207 -20.03 -9.78 -8.75
CA ILE A 207 -19.58 -8.38 -8.94
C ILE A 207 -20.36 -7.46 -8.00
N TYR A 208 -21.68 -7.58 -8.00
CA TYR A 208 -22.55 -6.81 -7.12
C TYR A 208 -22.18 -7.01 -5.66
N ASN A 209 -21.96 -8.26 -5.22
CA ASN A 209 -21.61 -8.56 -3.83
C ASN A 209 -20.31 -7.88 -3.40
N VAL A 210 -19.26 -7.91 -4.25
CA VAL A 210 -17.98 -7.25 -3.96
C VAL A 210 -18.15 -5.72 -3.89
N ILE A 211 -18.81 -5.11 -4.89
CA ILE A 211 -19.02 -3.65 -4.94
C ILE A 211 -19.89 -3.19 -3.77
N ASN A 212 -20.98 -3.91 -3.47
CA ASN A 212 -21.86 -3.61 -2.36
C ASN A 212 -21.16 -3.76 -1.01
N ALA A 213 -20.34 -4.79 -0.81
CA ALA A 213 -19.56 -4.95 0.42
C ALA A 213 -18.57 -3.80 0.64
N ARG A 214 -17.91 -3.31 -0.43
CA ARG A 214 -17.03 -2.12 -0.36
C ARG A 214 -17.80 -0.85 -0.03
N TYR A 215 -18.94 -0.66 -0.69
CA TYR A 215 -19.84 0.46 -0.46
C TYR A 215 -20.30 0.51 1.01
N LEU A 216 -20.82 -0.60 1.54
CA LEU A 216 -21.30 -0.67 2.92
C LEU A 216 -20.19 -0.49 3.95
N LYS A 217 -18.96 -0.89 3.64
CA LYS A 217 -17.79 -0.67 4.51
C LYS A 217 -17.21 0.75 4.41
N ALA A 218 -17.73 1.58 3.50
CA ALA A 218 -17.22 2.92 3.21
C ALA A 218 -15.69 2.90 2.95
N ARG A 219 -15.24 2.05 2.02
CA ARG A 219 -13.81 1.93 1.68
C ARG A 219 -13.54 2.19 0.20
N PRO A 220 -12.58 3.08 -0.11
CA PRO A 220 -12.37 3.62 -1.45
C PRO A 220 -11.98 2.51 -2.43
N THR A 221 -12.56 2.51 -3.62
CA THR A 221 -12.32 1.44 -4.62
C THR A 221 -11.88 2.05 -5.94
N ILE A 222 -10.74 1.64 -6.48
CA ILE A 222 -10.31 2.04 -7.82
C ILE A 222 -10.76 0.98 -8.82
N ILE A 223 -11.36 1.41 -9.92
CA ILE A 223 -11.86 0.53 -10.96
C ILE A 223 -11.19 0.96 -12.27
N THR A 224 -10.64 0.01 -13.02
CA THR A 224 -10.18 0.26 -14.39
C THR A 224 -11.17 -0.35 -15.38
N THR A 225 -11.50 0.34 -16.46
CA THR A 225 -12.45 -0.19 -17.47
C THR A 225 -12.15 0.31 -18.88
N ASN A 226 -12.47 -0.50 -19.88
CA ASN A 226 -12.47 -0.10 -21.28
C ASN A 226 -13.83 0.42 -21.75
N LEU A 227 -14.86 0.35 -20.90
CA LEU A 227 -16.17 0.93 -21.19
C LEU A 227 -16.08 2.45 -21.26
N ASN A 228 -16.91 3.05 -22.09
CA ASN A 228 -17.06 4.50 -22.08
C ASN A 228 -17.82 4.90 -20.82
N PHE A 229 -17.40 5.97 -20.17
CA PHE A 229 -18.10 6.48 -18.99
C PHE A 229 -19.58 6.80 -19.28
N LYS A 230 -19.88 7.29 -20.49
CA LYS A 230 -21.27 7.52 -20.92
C LYS A 230 -22.14 6.26 -20.94
N ASP A 231 -21.55 5.08 -21.09
CA ASP A 231 -22.30 3.83 -21.07
C ASP A 231 -22.56 3.35 -19.64
N ILE A 232 -21.71 3.75 -18.70
CA ILE A 232 -21.88 3.51 -17.26
C ILE A 232 -22.94 4.45 -16.68
N GLU A 233 -23.00 5.70 -17.14
CA GLU A 233 -23.99 6.70 -16.68
C GLU A 233 -25.41 6.46 -17.17
N LYS A 234 -25.59 5.73 -18.28
CA LYS A 234 -26.91 5.46 -18.83
C LYS A 234 -27.72 4.56 -17.91
N GLU A 235 -29.03 4.71 -17.98
CA GLU A 235 -29.96 3.74 -17.41
C GLU A 235 -29.76 2.38 -18.08
N GLN A 236 -29.67 1.33 -17.26
CA GLN A 236 -29.43 -0.03 -17.71
C GLN A 236 -30.74 -0.80 -17.70
N GLU A 237 -30.98 -1.61 -18.73
CA GLU A 237 -32.13 -2.53 -18.75
C GLU A 237 -32.01 -3.60 -17.66
N ASP A 238 -30.78 -4.06 -17.39
CA ASP A 238 -30.48 -4.98 -16.31
C ASP A 238 -30.41 -4.23 -14.96
N ILE A 239 -31.34 -4.56 -14.06
CA ILE A 239 -31.47 -3.94 -12.74
C ILE A 239 -30.21 -4.14 -11.89
N MET A 240 -29.56 -5.31 -11.96
CA MET A 240 -28.35 -5.59 -11.18
C MET A 240 -27.18 -4.78 -11.70
N LEU A 241 -27.01 -4.68 -13.02
CA LEU A 241 -26.00 -3.85 -13.64
C LEU A 241 -26.21 -2.36 -13.30
N GLY A 242 -27.46 -1.87 -13.36
CA GLY A 242 -27.81 -0.52 -12.95
C GLY A 242 -27.43 -0.21 -11.50
N ARG A 243 -27.65 -1.15 -10.57
CA ARG A 243 -27.24 -1.01 -9.16
C ARG A 243 -25.72 -1.04 -8.97
N ILE A 244 -24.99 -1.79 -9.79
CA ILE A 244 -23.52 -1.81 -9.77
C ILE A 244 -23.00 -0.44 -10.22
N TYR A 245 -23.46 0.05 -11.37
CA TYR A 245 -23.02 1.33 -11.93
C TYR A 245 -23.38 2.51 -11.04
N SER A 246 -24.59 2.53 -10.48
CA SER A 246 -25.01 3.57 -9.53
C SER A 246 -24.03 3.70 -8.35
N ARG A 247 -23.61 2.59 -7.72
CA ARG A 247 -22.61 2.63 -6.64
C ARG A 247 -21.23 3.03 -7.11
N ILE A 248 -20.82 2.59 -8.30
CA ILE A 248 -19.52 2.99 -8.87
C ILE A 248 -19.49 4.50 -9.09
N ILE A 249 -20.54 5.07 -9.67
CA ILE A 249 -20.66 6.52 -9.93
C ILE A 249 -20.63 7.31 -8.62
N GLU A 250 -21.32 6.84 -7.58
CA GLU A 250 -21.34 7.52 -6.28
C GLU A 250 -19.97 7.49 -5.58
N MET A 251 -19.29 6.34 -5.59
CA MET A 251 -18.03 6.18 -4.85
C MET A 251 -16.79 6.62 -5.62
N CYS A 252 -16.85 6.80 -6.93
CA CYS A 252 -15.63 6.96 -7.75
C CYS A 252 -15.62 8.26 -8.54
N LEU A 253 -14.50 8.98 -8.46
CA LEU A 253 -14.22 10.09 -9.37
C LEU A 253 -13.81 9.53 -10.75
N PRO A 254 -14.54 9.83 -11.85
CA PRO A 254 -14.16 9.38 -13.18
C PRO A 254 -12.94 10.13 -13.71
N LEU A 255 -11.90 9.40 -14.09
CA LEU A 255 -10.70 9.93 -14.72
C LEU A 255 -10.43 9.23 -16.06
N ARG A 256 -10.48 10.01 -17.13
CA ARG A 256 -10.18 9.52 -18.47
C ARG A 256 -8.68 9.35 -18.65
N VAL A 257 -8.25 8.14 -19.00
CA VAL A 257 -6.86 7.82 -19.34
C VAL A 257 -6.73 7.77 -20.86
N ILE A 258 -5.92 8.67 -21.41
CA ILE A 258 -5.63 8.75 -22.84
C ILE A 258 -4.15 8.37 -23.02
N GLY A 259 -3.87 7.54 -24.02
CA GLY A 259 -2.52 7.11 -24.33
C GLY A 259 -2.51 6.11 -25.47
N VAL A 260 -1.35 5.98 -26.13
CA VAL A 260 -1.09 4.95 -27.13
C VAL A 260 -1.02 3.57 -26.48
N ASP A 261 -1.39 2.52 -27.22
CA ASP A 261 -1.32 1.15 -26.72
C ASP A 261 0.14 0.72 -26.48
N ARG A 262 0.58 0.86 -25.23
CA ARG A 262 1.97 0.63 -24.82
C ARG A 262 2.41 -0.81 -25.01
N ARG A 263 1.47 -1.76 -24.91
CA ARG A 263 1.76 -3.18 -25.12
C ARG A 263 2.23 -3.43 -26.55
N LYS A 264 1.70 -2.67 -27.54
CA LYS A 264 2.16 -2.75 -28.93
C LYS A 264 3.57 -2.19 -29.12
N ILE A 265 3.93 -1.12 -28.42
CA ILE A 265 5.27 -0.53 -28.49
C ILE A 265 6.30 -1.49 -27.88
N GLN A 266 6.07 -1.95 -26.64
CA GLN A 266 6.96 -2.90 -25.96
C GLN A 266 7.08 -4.24 -26.70
N SER A 267 5.99 -4.70 -27.33
CA SER A 267 6.01 -5.91 -28.15
C SER A 267 6.93 -5.75 -29.36
N LYS A 268 6.90 -4.61 -30.07
CA LYS A 268 7.79 -4.34 -31.19
C LYS A 268 9.26 -4.32 -30.78
N GLU A 269 9.60 -3.71 -29.64
CA GLU A 269 10.98 -3.68 -29.14
C GLU A 269 11.47 -5.06 -28.72
N LYS A 270 10.64 -5.84 -28.03
CA LYS A 270 10.98 -7.22 -27.66
C LYS A 270 11.22 -8.10 -28.89
N LEU A 271 10.35 -7.98 -29.90
CA LEU A 271 10.51 -8.70 -31.16
C LEU A 271 11.79 -8.29 -31.88
N LYS A 272 12.13 -6.99 -31.91
CA LYS A 272 13.39 -6.52 -32.51
C LYS A 272 14.63 -7.06 -31.78
N LYS A 273 14.61 -7.07 -30.44
CA LYS A 273 15.70 -7.64 -29.63
C LYS A 273 15.83 -9.15 -29.84
N ALA A 274 14.71 -9.87 -29.87
CA ALA A 274 14.70 -11.31 -30.12
C ALA A 274 15.21 -11.63 -31.53
N GLN A 275 14.77 -10.87 -32.54
CA GLN A 275 15.23 -11.02 -33.92
C GLN A 275 16.74 -10.82 -34.03
N ASN A 276 17.28 -9.75 -33.43
CA ASN A 276 18.73 -9.52 -33.41
C ASN A 276 19.53 -10.65 -32.75
N LEU A 277 18.98 -11.31 -31.72
CA LEU A 277 19.63 -12.44 -31.04
C LEU A 277 19.50 -13.77 -31.79
N ILE A 278 18.49 -13.91 -32.65
CA ILE A 278 18.26 -15.11 -33.48
C ILE A 278 19.07 -15.03 -34.78
N ASP A 279 19.31 -13.82 -35.29
CA ASP A 279 20.07 -13.56 -36.50
C ASP A 279 21.60 -13.47 -36.26
N GLU A 280 22.05 -13.58 -35.00
CA GLU A 280 23.46 -13.76 -34.57
C GLU A 280 23.88 -15.24 -34.58
#